data_AF-L0KZZ0-F1
#
_entry.id   AF-L0KZZ0-F1
#
_cell.length_a   1.000
_cell.length_b   1.000
_cell.length_c   1.000
_cell.angle_alpha   90.00
_cell.angle_beta   90.00
_cell.angle_gamma   90.00
#
_symmetry.space_group_name_H-M   'P 1'
#
loop_
_entity.id
_entity.type
_entity.pdbx_description
1 polymer ?
#
loop_
_entity_poly.entity_id
_entity_poly.type
_entity_poly.pdbx_seq_one_letter_code
_entity_poly.pdbx_strand_id
1 'polypeptide(L)' 'MGSLKRCPECHAKFLEVEKGMQVCKVCGYWTKKGTARIESIMIYG' A
#
# COMPACT_ATOMS: atom_id res chain seq x y z
N MET A 1 -10.33 -7.29 5.61
CA MET A 1 -9.96 -6.64 4.32
C MET A 1 -9.48 -5.21 4.62
N GLY A 2 -8.17 -5.03 4.80
CA GLY A 2 -7.58 -3.72 5.07
C GLY A 2 -6.89 -3.17 3.84
N SER A 3 -7.55 -2.29 3.10
CA SER A 3 -6.91 -1.51 2.04
C SER A 3 -5.83 -0.63 2.68
N LEU A 4 -4.62 -0.61 2.11
CA LEU A 4 -3.55 0.30 2.53
C LEU A 4 -4.00 1.77 2.30
N LYS A 5 -4.62 2.38 3.31
CA LYS A 5 -5.05 3.79 3.30
C LYS A 5 -3.88 4.76 3.56
N ARG A 6 -2.77 4.25 4.11
CA ARG A 6 -1.59 5.03 4.53
C ARG A 6 -0.31 4.27 4.18
N CYS A 7 0.75 5.04 3.93
CA CYS A 7 2.07 4.50 3.62
C CYS A 7 2.61 3.67 4.79
N PRO A 8 3.08 2.43 4.58
CA PRO A 8 3.61 1.61 5.66
C PRO A 8 4.95 2.16 6.20
N GLU A 9 5.71 2.90 5.39
CA GLU A 9 7.03 3.40 5.76
C GLU A 9 6.95 4.65 6.65
N CYS A 10 6.11 5.62 6.25
CA CYS A 10 6.08 6.94 6.88
C CYS A 10 4.68 7.32 7.38
N HIS A 11 3.70 6.43 7.25
CA HIS A 11 2.31 6.62 7.69
C HIS A 11 1.59 7.80 7.04
N ALA A 12 2.21 8.43 6.05
CA ALA A 12 1.65 9.52 5.26
C ALA A 12 0.52 9.03 4.34
N LYS A 13 -0.31 9.98 3.89
CA LYS A 13 -1.36 9.69 2.91
C LYS A 13 -0.75 9.38 1.55
N PHE A 14 -1.35 8.44 0.85
CA PHE A 14 -1.04 8.16 -0.53
C PHE A 14 -1.67 9.20 -1.47
N LEU A 15 -0.95 9.51 -2.54
CA LEU A 15 -1.43 10.29 -3.67
C LEU A 15 -1.81 9.31 -4.79
N GLU A 16 -3.02 9.42 -5.30
CA GLU A 16 -3.46 8.64 -6.46
C GLU A 16 -2.83 9.23 -7.73
N VAL A 17 -2.14 8.41 -8.50
CA VAL A 17 -1.44 8.86 -9.72
C VAL A 17 -2.23 8.48 -10.96
N GLU A 18 -2.37 7.19 -11.26
CA GLU A 18 -3.12 6.73 -12.43
C GLU A 18 -3.43 5.23 -12.36
N LYS A 19 -4.49 4.76 -13.04
CA LYS A 19 -4.84 3.34 -13.21
C LYS A 19 -4.78 2.48 -11.93
N GLY A 20 -5.22 3.05 -10.80
CA GLY A 20 -5.17 2.34 -9.52
C GLY A 20 -3.75 2.14 -9.00
N MET A 21 -2.81 3.02 -9.33
CA MET A 21 -1.55 3.18 -8.61
C MET A 21 -1.62 4.38 -7.68
N GLN A 22 -0.94 4.24 -6.55
CA GLN A 22 -0.86 5.24 -5.50
C GLN A 22 0.60 5.36 -5.05
N VAL A 23 1.08 6.59 -4.88
CA VAL A 23 2.46 6.90 -4.48
C VAL A 23 2.47 7.74 -3.22
N CYS A 24 3.40 7.47 -2.31
CA CYS A 24 3.60 8.29 -1.14
C CYS A 24 4.43 9.53 -1.51
N LYS A 25 3.86 10.73 -1.34
CA LYS A 25 4.58 11.98 -1.60
C LYS A 25 5.74 12.24 -0.61
N VAL A 26 5.74 11.59 0.55
CA VAL A 26 6.74 11.83 1.61
C VAL A 26 8.01 11.00 1.39
N CYS A 27 7.87 9.70 1.20
CA CYS A 27 9.00 8.79 1.02
C CYS A 27 9.18 8.28 -0.42
N GLY A 28 8.22 8.55 -1.31
CA GLY A 28 8.24 8.04 -2.69
C GLY A 28 7.76 6.60 -2.85
N TYR A 29 7.21 5.94 -1.82
CA TYR A 29 6.75 4.54 -1.92
C TYR A 29 5.57 4.36 -2.91
N TRP A 30 5.73 3.47 -3.90
CA TRP A 30 4.71 3.16 -4.90
C TRP A 30 3.95 1.87 -4.55
N THR A 31 2.63 1.87 -4.70
CA THR A 31 1.80 0.67 -4.55
C THR A 31 0.53 0.74 -5.38
N LYS A 32 -0.19 -0.38 -5.53
CA LYS A 32 -1.48 -0.41 -6.24
C LYS A 32 -2.62 -0.12 -5.25
N LYS A 33 -3.56 0.73 -5.66
CA LYS A 33 -4.83 0.97 -4.98
C LYS A 33 -5.56 -0.36 -4.81
N GLY A 34 -5.87 -0.69 -3.56
CA GLY A 34 -6.56 -1.95 -3.26
C GLY A 34 -5.68 -3.20 -3.29
N THR A 35 -4.34 -3.07 -3.37
CA THR A 35 -3.51 -4.19 -2.85
C THR A 35 -3.83 -4.30 -1.37
N ALA A 36 -4.65 -5.30 -1.03
CA ALA A 36 -4.67 -5.81 0.32
C ALA A 36 -3.23 -6.21 0.64
N ARG A 37 -2.74 -5.86 1.83
CA ARG A 37 -1.59 -6.57 2.38
C ARG A 37 -1.94 -8.05 2.23
N ILE A 38 -1.24 -8.76 1.34
CA ILE A 38 -1.15 -10.20 1.45
C ILE A 38 -0.37 -10.33 2.75
N GLU A 39 -1.06 -10.37 3.88
CA GLU A 39 -0.48 -11.00 5.06
C GLU A 39 -0.02 -12.34 4.53
N SER A 40 1.30 -12.51 4.51
CA SER A 40 1.97 -13.71 4.06
C SER A 40 1.12 -14.88 4.52
N ILE A 41 0.61 -15.66 3.56
CA ILE A 41 0.00 -16.95 3.87
C ILE A 41 1.10 -17.70 4.63
N MET A 42 1.01 -17.68 5.96
CA MET A 42 1.85 -18.48 6.83
C MET A 42 1.33 -19.89 6.63
N ILE A 43 1.84 -20.57 5.60
CA ILE A 43 1.77 -22.02 5.52
C ILE A 43 2.70 -22.50 6.64
N TYR A 44 2.17 -22.60 7.85
CA TYR A 44 2.79 -23.43 8.88
C TYR A 44 2.76 -24.86 8.34
N GLY A 45 3.93 -25.35 7.96
CA GLY A 45 4.17 -26.77 7.68
C GLY A 45 4.28 -27.57 8.96
#